data_AF-A0A2B7YYK1-F1
#
_entry.id   AF-A0A2B7YYK1-F1
#
_cell.length_a   1.000
_cell.length_b   1.000
_cell.length_c   1.000
_cell.angle_alpha   90.00
_cell.angle_beta   90.00
_cell.angle_gamma   90.00
#
_symmetry.space_group_name_H-M   'P 1'
#
loop_
_entity.id
_entity.type
_entity.pdbx_description
1 polymer ?
#
loop_
_entity_poly.entity_id
_entity_poly.type
_entity_poly.pdbx_seq_one_letter_code
_entity_poly.pdbx_strand_id
1 'polypeptide(L)'
;MHPIGLRAYHGHVPLPLSETNDVCFYYFLAQASLRQLLFATLDVVGYKSGQIKRSPILTTELRKSIWDWYCHLPPALWFPLEPTPLFDTRKAFLRAQYFSLFVLIGWPSVLWLLELPSADVEDIKGSSYYERAKSDAKDCISKCALLLESSDEVLSRRNLGTQLVLWS
;
A
#
# COMPACT_ATOMS: atom_id res chain seq x y z
N MET A 1 -13.34 10.08 -23.72
CA MET A 1 -13.59 10.85 -22.50
C MET A 1 -12.54 11.95 -22.41
N HIS A 2 -12.93 13.22 -22.46
CA HIS A 2 -11.99 14.34 -22.28
C HIS A 2 -11.65 14.49 -20.79
N PRO A 3 -10.38 14.71 -20.42
CA PRO A 3 -10.00 14.94 -19.03
C PRO A 3 -10.64 16.23 -18.52
N ILE A 4 -11.33 16.17 -17.38
CA ILE A 4 -12.03 17.31 -16.77
C ILE A 4 -11.20 17.85 -15.59
N GLY A 5 -11.17 19.16 -15.42
CA GLY A 5 -10.52 19.84 -14.29
C GLY A 5 -8.98 19.92 -14.42
N LEU A 6 -8.27 19.88 -13.29
CA LEU A 6 -6.79 19.98 -13.24
C LEU A 6 -6.06 18.93 -14.10
N ARG A 7 -6.72 17.80 -14.40
CA ARG A 7 -6.18 16.75 -15.29
C ARG A 7 -6.03 17.19 -16.75
N ALA A 8 -6.76 18.22 -17.20
CA ALA A 8 -6.61 18.79 -18.55
C ALA A 8 -5.27 19.54 -18.73
N TYR A 9 -4.67 20.00 -17.63
CA TYR A 9 -3.45 20.80 -17.63
C TYR A 9 -2.19 19.99 -17.39
N HIS A 10 -2.32 18.69 -17.10
CA HIS A 10 -1.23 17.80 -16.71
C HIS A 10 -0.16 17.59 -17.81
N GLY A 11 -0.47 17.94 -19.07
CA GLY A 11 0.48 17.91 -20.20
C GLY A 11 0.96 19.28 -20.69
N HIS A 12 0.38 20.38 -20.19
CA HIS A 12 0.63 21.74 -20.70
C HIS A 12 1.18 22.71 -19.67
N VAL A 13 1.01 22.44 -18.38
CA VAL A 13 1.57 23.26 -17.31
C VAL A 13 2.82 22.56 -16.79
N PRO A 14 4.02 23.12 -17.00
CA PRO A 14 5.22 22.58 -16.38
C PRO A 14 5.00 22.58 -14.86
N LEU A 15 5.20 21.43 -14.24
CA LEU A 15 5.15 21.30 -12.78
C LEU A 15 6.09 22.36 -12.18
N PRO A 16 5.70 23.06 -11.10
CA PRO A 16 6.59 24.00 -10.44
C PRO A 16 7.89 23.27 -10.09
N LEU A 17 8.97 23.67 -10.76
CA LEU A 17 10.30 23.15 -10.52
C LEU A 17 10.79 23.79 -9.23
N SER A 18 10.92 22.98 -8.18
CA SER A 18 11.57 23.43 -6.96
C SER A 18 13.04 23.72 -7.27
N GLU A 19 13.48 24.96 -7.07
CA GLU A 19 14.90 25.32 -7.19
C GLU A 19 15.76 24.62 -6.13
N THR A 20 15.14 24.12 -5.06
CA THR A 20 15.78 23.37 -3.99
C THR A 20 15.45 21.87 -4.09
N ASN A 21 16.50 21.04 -4.16
CA ASN A 21 16.44 19.58 -4.02
C ASN A 21 16.17 19.18 -2.55
N ASP A 22 15.07 19.66 -1.98
CA ASP A 22 14.76 19.42 -0.58
C ASP A 22 14.11 18.03 -0.42
N VAL A 23 14.75 17.17 0.38
CA VAL A 23 14.26 15.82 0.69
C VAL A 23 12.86 15.88 1.31
N CYS A 24 12.52 16.96 2.01
CA CYS A 24 11.20 17.20 2.56
C CYS A 24 10.12 17.38 1.47
N PHE A 25 10.46 18.07 0.37
CA PHE A 25 9.53 18.27 -0.74
C PHE A 25 9.26 16.95 -1.48
N TYR A 26 10.31 16.18 -1.77
CA TYR A 26 10.16 14.85 -2.37
C TYR A 26 9.34 13.91 -1.48
N TYR A 27 9.55 13.96 -0.16
CA TYR A 27 8.80 13.14 0.78
C TYR A 27 7.31 13.48 0.75
N PHE A 28 6.97 14.77 0.72
CA PHE A 28 5.58 15.22 0.61
C PHE A 28 4.93 14.72 -0.68
N LEU A 29 5.62 14.83 -1.83
CA LEU A 29 5.12 14.31 -3.11
C LEU A 29 4.96 12.78 -3.11
N ALA A 30 5.90 12.06 -2.51
CA ALA A 30 5.82 10.61 -2.34
C ALA A 30 4.59 10.20 -1.51
N GLN A 31 4.31 10.91 -0.41
CA GLN A 31 3.11 10.68 0.39
C GLN A 31 1.82 11.04 -0.36
N ALA A 32 1.79 12.17 -1.06
CA ALA A 32 0.62 12.61 -1.81
C ALA A 32 0.25 11.60 -2.92
N SER A 33 1.25 11.11 -3.65
CA SER A 33 1.07 10.08 -4.69
C SER A 33 0.62 8.73 -4.12
N LEU A 34 1.19 8.28 -3.00
CA LEU A 34 0.70 7.09 -2.29
C LEU A 34 -0.76 7.23 -1.86
N ARG A 35 -1.13 8.40 -1.34
CA ARG A 35 -2.50 8.65 -0.90
C ARG A 35 -3.48 8.67 -2.06
N GLN A 36 -3.05 9.14 -3.23
CA GLN A 36 -3.85 9.04 -4.45
C GLN A 36 -4.05 7.58 -4.89
N LEU A 37 -3.01 6.74 -4.81
CA LEU A 37 -3.11 5.30 -5.07
C LEU A 37 -4.06 4.60 -4.09
N LEU A 38 -4.04 5.00 -2.81
CA LEU A 38 -4.97 4.51 -1.80
C LEU A 38 -6.42 4.78 -2.20
N PHE A 39 -6.75 6.03 -2.54
CA PHE A 39 -8.12 6.39 -2.92
C PHE A 39 -8.57 5.65 -4.19
N ALA A 40 -7.69 5.56 -5.20
CA ALA A 40 -7.98 4.79 -6.40
C ALA A 40 -8.23 3.30 -6.11
N THR A 41 -7.50 2.74 -5.13
CA THR A 41 -7.71 1.35 -4.69
C THR A 41 -9.06 1.17 -4.00
N LEU A 42 -9.39 2.05 -3.04
CA LEU A 42 -10.64 1.96 -2.26
C LEU A 42 -11.91 2.11 -3.12
N ASP A 43 -11.82 2.80 -4.25
CA ASP A 43 -12.94 2.91 -5.19
C ASP A 43 -13.21 1.61 -5.97
N VAL A 44 -12.20 0.76 -6.13
CA VAL A 44 -12.22 -0.39 -7.06
C VAL A 44 -12.25 -1.74 -6.35
N VAL A 45 -11.49 -1.88 -5.26
CA VAL A 45 -11.26 -3.14 -4.54
C VAL A 45 -11.50 -2.91 -3.05
N GLY A 46 -12.26 -3.79 -2.40
CA GLY A 46 -12.53 -3.65 -0.96
C GLY A 46 -13.86 -4.25 -0.53
N TYR A 47 -14.42 -3.65 0.52
CA TYR A 47 -15.72 -4.00 1.08
C TYR A 47 -16.61 -2.77 1.06
N LYS A 48 -17.68 -2.81 0.25
CA LYS A 48 -18.62 -1.67 0.12
C LYS A 48 -20.04 -2.18 0.26
N SER A 49 -20.79 -1.59 1.19
CA SER A 49 -22.20 -1.91 1.42
C SER A 49 -22.47 -3.40 1.73
N GLY A 50 -21.61 -4.03 2.52
CA GLY A 50 -21.79 -5.44 2.92
C GLY A 50 -21.32 -6.46 1.88
N GLN A 51 -20.78 -6.03 0.74
CA GLN A 51 -20.33 -6.91 -0.34
C GLN A 51 -18.82 -6.80 -0.55
N ILE A 52 -18.17 -7.96 -0.68
CA ILE A 52 -16.77 -8.06 -1.10
C ILE A 52 -16.67 -7.79 -2.59
N LYS A 53 -15.93 -6.75 -2.96
CA LYS A 53 -15.55 -6.46 -4.34
C LYS A 53 -14.15 -6.98 -4.59
N ARG A 54 -14.07 -8.19 -5.14
CA ARG A 54 -12.83 -8.80 -5.61
C ARG A 54 -12.74 -8.71 -7.13
N SER A 55 -11.63 -8.19 -7.64
CA SER A 55 -11.31 -8.21 -9.07
C SER A 55 -9.84 -8.59 -9.24
N PRO A 56 -9.52 -9.85 -9.60
CA PRO A 56 -8.14 -10.33 -9.62
C PRO A 56 -7.27 -9.58 -10.62
N ILE A 57 -7.84 -9.13 -11.75
CA ILE A 57 -7.14 -8.36 -12.78
C ILE A 57 -6.77 -6.97 -12.24
N LEU A 58 -7.71 -6.31 -11.56
CA LEU A 58 -7.45 -4.97 -11.00
C LEU A 58 -6.48 -5.07 -9.81
N THR A 59 -6.57 -6.12 -9.00
CA THR A 59 -5.59 -6.42 -7.95
C THR A 59 -4.17 -6.52 -8.52
N THR A 60 -3.96 -7.22 -9.65
CA THR A 60 -2.63 -7.32 -10.26
C THR A 60 -2.12 -5.99 -10.80
N GLU A 61 -2.98 -5.20 -11.45
CA GLU A 61 -2.58 -3.88 -11.99
C GLU A 61 -2.31 -2.86 -10.88
N LEU A 62 -3.09 -2.88 -9.79
CA LEU A 62 -2.87 -2.02 -8.64
C LEU A 62 -1.56 -2.37 -7.91
N ARG A 63 -1.27 -3.66 -7.72
CA ARG A 63 0.01 -4.12 -7.16
C ARG A 63 1.19 -3.66 -8.03
N LYS A 64 1.06 -3.78 -9.36
CA LYS A 64 2.05 -3.28 -10.30
C LYS A 64 2.23 -1.76 -10.19
N SER A 65 1.14 -1.01 -10.06
CA SER A 65 1.18 0.44 -9.93
C SER A 65 1.91 0.90 -8.66
N ILE A 66 1.75 0.16 -7.55
CA ILE A 66 2.48 0.42 -6.30
C ILE A 66 3.97 0.06 -6.44
N TRP A 67 4.27 -1.06 -7.09
CA TRP A 67 5.64 -1.45 -7.40
C TRP A 67 6.34 -0.40 -8.26
N ASP A 68 5.68 0.03 -9.34
CA ASP A 68 6.18 1.07 -10.23
C ASP A 68 6.39 2.38 -9.45
N TRP A 69 5.46 2.77 -8.58
CA TRP A 69 5.65 3.93 -7.69
C TRP A 69 6.94 3.82 -6.85
N TYR A 70 7.21 2.66 -6.26
CA TYR A 70 8.42 2.43 -5.47
C TYR A 70 9.70 2.51 -6.32
N CYS A 71 9.67 1.97 -7.54
CA CYS A 71 10.81 2.04 -8.48
C CYS A 71 11.12 3.48 -8.93
N HIS A 72 10.13 4.36 -8.99
CA HIS A 72 10.29 5.76 -9.40
C HIS A 72 10.54 6.73 -8.23
N LEU A 73 10.69 6.22 -7.00
CA LEU A 73 11.05 7.06 -5.86
C LEU A 73 12.44 7.68 -6.06
N PRO A 74 12.63 8.95 -5.66
CA PRO A 74 13.96 9.56 -5.62
C PRO A 74 14.91 8.75 -4.71
N PRO A 75 16.22 8.64 -5.06
CA PRO A 75 17.19 7.86 -4.28
C PRO A 75 17.24 8.23 -2.78
N ALA A 76 17.01 9.51 -2.46
CA ALA A 76 16.96 9.99 -1.08
C ALA A 76 15.85 9.35 -0.24
N LEU A 77 14.78 8.85 -0.87
CA LEU A 77 13.61 8.27 -0.21
C LEU A 77 13.53 6.75 -0.36
N TRP A 78 14.45 6.14 -1.08
CA TRP A 78 14.49 4.69 -1.24
C TRP A 78 14.68 3.98 0.10
N PHE A 79 13.97 2.87 0.28
CA PHE A 79 13.95 2.08 1.51
C PHE A 79 13.97 0.58 1.20
N PRO A 80 14.67 -0.24 1.99
CA PRO A 80 14.67 -1.69 1.83
C PRO A 80 13.27 -2.29 2.04
N LEU A 81 12.95 -3.32 1.27
CA LEU A 81 11.69 -4.07 1.40
C LEU A 81 11.82 -5.24 2.38
N GLU A 82 13.05 -5.58 2.75
CA GLU A 82 13.35 -6.52 3.81
C GLU A 82 13.04 -5.90 5.19
N PRO A 83 12.75 -6.73 6.20
CA PRO A 83 12.54 -6.28 7.58
C PRO A 83 13.88 -5.93 8.25
N THR A 84 14.59 -4.96 7.68
CA THR A 84 15.80 -4.38 8.24
C THR A 84 15.46 -3.10 8.99
N PRO A 85 16.11 -2.81 10.12
CA PRO A 85 15.82 -1.62 10.92
C PRO A 85 16.11 -0.33 10.14
N LEU A 86 15.13 0.60 10.12
CA LEU A 86 15.27 1.92 9.49
C LEU A 86 15.21 3.06 10.51
N PHE A 87 16.26 3.86 10.52
CA PHE A 87 16.37 5.03 11.40
C PHE A 87 15.89 6.34 10.75
N ASP A 88 15.59 6.38 9.45
CA ASP A 88 14.92 7.54 8.85
C ASP A 88 13.40 7.34 8.99
N THR A 89 12.75 8.21 9.76
CA THR A 89 11.31 8.14 10.04
C THR A 89 10.46 8.29 8.78
N ARG A 90 10.92 9.06 7.79
CA ARG A 90 10.21 9.26 6.52
C ARG A 90 10.21 7.98 5.71
N LYS A 91 11.38 7.32 5.63
CA LYS A 91 11.54 6.04 4.94
C LYS A 91 10.76 4.92 5.63
N ALA A 92 10.85 4.84 6.95
CA ALA A 92 10.09 3.87 7.74
C ALA A 92 8.57 4.05 7.55
N PHE A 93 8.09 5.30 7.53
CA PHE A 93 6.69 5.61 7.30
C PHE A 93 6.23 5.26 5.88
N LEU A 94 7.00 5.62 4.84
CA LEU A 94 6.71 5.25 3.46
C LEU A 94 6.70 3.73 3.28
N ARG A 95 7.62 3.00 3.92
CA ARG A 95 7.65 1.53 3.90
C ARG A 95 6.40 0.92 4.52
N ALA A 96 5.98 1.42 5.68
CA ALA A 96 4.74 0.97 6.32
C ALA A 96 3.52 1.25 5.43
N GLN A 97 3.44 2.43 4.80
CA GLN A 97 2.36 2.75 3.85
C GLN A 97 2.38 1.89 2.59
N TYR A 98 3.57 1.57 2.09
CA TYR A 98 3.74 0.67 0.95
C TYR A 98 3.15 -0.72 1.27
N PHE A 99 3.55 -1.33 2.39
CA PHE A 99 3.00 -2.64 2.77
C PHE A 99 1.51 -2.60 3.09
N SER A 100 1.02 -1.53 3.72
CA SER A 100 -0.41 -1.42 4.03
C SER A 100 -1.29 -1.38 2.79
N LEU A 101 -0.82 -0.78 1.68
CA LEU A 101 -1.53 -0.83 0.40
C LEU A 101 -1.59 -2.24 -0.18
N PHE A 102 -0.50 -3.01 -0.13
CA PHE A 102 -0.52 -4.41 -0.58
C PHE A 102 -1.50 -5.25 0.23
N VAL A 103 -1.53 -5.04 1.55
CA VAL A 103 -2.49 -5.69 2.45
C VAL A 103 -3.91 -5.29 2.08
N LEU A 104 -4.18 -4.00 1.90
CA LEU A 104 -5.50 -3.50 1.54
C LEU A 104 -6.03 -4.11 0.23
N ILE A 105 -5.17 -4.20 -0.79
CA ILE A 105 -5.52 -4.78 -2.10
C ILE A 105 -5.77 -6.30 -2.01
N GLY A 106 -5.00 -6.99 -1.17
CA GLY A 106 -5.10 -8.44 -0.97
C GLY A 106 -6.25 -8.84 -0.05
N TRP A 107 -6.68 -7.96 0.85
CA TRP A 107 -7.64 -8.24 1.91
C TRP A 107 -8.98 -8.82 1.42
N PRO A 108 -9.58 -8.34 0.31
CA PRO A 108 -10.79 -8.95 -0.23
C PRO A 108 -10.65 -10.43 -0.60
N SER A 109 -9.46 -10.89 -0.98
CA SER A 109 -9.23 -12.33 -1.23
C SER A 109 -9.23 -13.14 0.06
N VAL A 110 -8.72 -12.56 1.16
CA VAL A 110 -8.80 -13.16 2.50
C VAL A 110 -10.24 -13.23 2.96
N LEU A 111 -10.97 -12.11 2.91
CA LEU A 111 -12.38 -12.06 3.29
C LEU A 111 -13.22 -13.01 2.46
N TRP A 112 -12.99 -13.07 1.14
CA TRP A 112 -13.74 -13.95 0.26
C TRP A 112 -13.57 -15.41 0.68
N LEU A 113 -12.33 -15.84 0.97
CA LEU A 113 -12.02 -17.18 1.48
C LEU A 113 -12.67 -17.49 2.84
N LEU A 114 -12.82 -16.49 3.71
CA LEU A 114 -13.46 -16.63 5.01
C LEU A 114 -15.00 -16.68 4.93
N GLU A 115 -15.60 -16.01 3.94
CA GLU A 115 -17.05 -15.99 3.72
C GLU A 115 -17.57 -17.22 2.95
N LEU A 116 -16.70 -18.07 2.38
CA LEU A 116 -17.15 -19.29 1.71
C LEU A 116 -17.77 -20.27 2.71
N PRO A 117 -19.04 -20.70 2.51
CA PRO A 117 -19.64 -21.78 3.27
C PRO A 117 -18.86 -23.08 3.07
N SER A 118 -18.71 -23.88 4.13
CA SER A 118 -17.97 -25.15 4.09
C SER A 118 -18.47 -26.14 3.03
N ALA A 119 -19.75 -26.06 2.64
CA ALA A 119 -20.33 -26.86 1.55
C ALA A 119 -19.86 -26.41 0.16
N ASP A 120 -19.86 -25.10 -0.12
CA ASP A 120 -19.44 -24.54 -1.42
C ASP A 120 -17.93 -24.66 -1.65
N VAL A 121 -17.16 -24.78 -0.57
CA VAL A 121 -15.72 -24.98 -0.63
C VAL A 121 -15.37 -26.29 -1.34
N GLU A 122 -16.15 -27.37 -1.17
CA GLU A 122 -15.87 -28.66 -1.82
C GLU A 122 -16.11 -28.63 -3.34
N ASP A 123 -17.13 -27.91 -3.77
CA ASP A 123 -17.46 -27.76 -5.19
C ASP A 123 -16.52 -26.80 -5.95
N ILE A 124 -15.94 -25.82 -5.24
CA ILE A 124 -15.10 -24.77 -5.83
C ILE A 124 -13.59 -25.06 -5.63
N LYS A 125 -13.25 -25.98 -4.73
CA LYS A 125 -11.88 -26.49 -4.54
C LYS A 125 -11.35 -27.04 -5.87
N GLY A 126 -10.23 -26.50 -6.33
CA GLY A 126 -9.61 -26.86 -7.62
C GLY A 126 -9.97 -25.95 -8.79
N SER A 127 -10.93 -25.02 -8.63
CA SER A 127 -11.12 -23.93 -9.59
C SER A 127 -9.90 -23.02 -9.65
N SER A 128 -9.49 -22.62 -10.85
CA SER A 128 -8.40 -21.65 -11.05
C SER A 128 -8.64 -20.33 -10.31
N TYR A 129 -9.90 -19.96 -10.11
CA TYR A 129 -10.30 -18.77 -9.37
C TYR A 129 -10.04 -18.89 -7.86
N TYR A 130 -10.27 -20.08 -7.29
CA TYR A 130 -10.04 -20.39 -5.89
C TYR A 130 -8.54 -20.46 -5.58
N GLU A 131 -7.76 -21.17 -6.41
CA GLU A 131 -6.31 -21.26 -6.23
C GLU A 131 -5.64 -19.88 -6.31
N ARG A 132 -6.12 -19.02 -7.22
CA ARG A 132 -5.65 -17.63 -7.28
C ARG A 132 -6.01 -16.84 -6.01
N ALA A 133 -7.22 -17.01 -5.48
CA ALA A 133 -7.65 -16.37 -4.23
C ALA A 133 -6.77 -16.80 -3.05
N LYS A 134 -6.50 -18.09 -2.96
CA LYS A 134 -5.65 -18.70 -1.93
C LYS A 134 -4.22 -18.18 -2.01
N SER A 135 -3.66 -18.10 -3.21
CA SER A 135 -2.33 -17.51 -3.44
C SER A 135 -2.30 -16.03 -3.03
N ASP A 136 -3.29 -15.24 -3.47
CA ASP A 136 -3.38 -13.82 -3.15
C ASP A 136 -3.55 -13.57 -1.65
N ALA A 137 -4.33 -14.41 -0.96
CA ALA A 137 -4.53 -14.35 0.48
C ALA A 137 -3.26 -14.73 1.25
N LYS A 138 -2.53 -15.77 0.80
CA LYS A 138 -1.24 -16.14 1.40
C LYS A 138 -0.23 -15.01 1.28
N ASP A 139 -0.12 -14.39 0.10
CA ASP A 139 0.74 -13.22 -0.09
C ASP A 139 0.29 -12.05 0.81
N CYS A 140 -1.01 -11.76 0.86
CA CYS A 140 -1.56 -10.73 1.74
C CYS A 140 -1.16 -10.93 3.21
N ILE A 141 -1.28 -12.16 3.74
CA ILE A 141 -0.90 -12.47 5.12
C ILE A 141 0.60 -12.29 5.33
N SER A 142 1.43 -12.71 4.37
CA SER A 142 2.88 -12.46 4.42
C SER A 142 3.19 -10.96 4.46
N LYS A 143 2.48 -10.13 3.69
CA LYS A 143 2.62 -8.67 3.74
C LYS A 143 2.10 -8.06 5.03
N CYS A 144 1.07 -8.65 5.67
CA CYS A 144 0.65 -8.24 7.01
C CYS A 144 1.76 -8.43 8.04
N ALA A 145 2.49 -9.54 8.00
CA ALA A 145 3.64 -9.77 8.88
C ALA A 145 4.72 -8.70 8.69
N LEU A 146 5.10 -8.42 7.44
CA LEU A 146 6.07 -7.36 7.12
C LEU A 146 5.57 -5.96 7.55
N LEU A 147 4.28 -5.69 7.42
CA LEU A 147 3.68 -4.44 7.89
C LEU A 147 3.83 -4.31 9.41
N LEU A 148 3.52 -5.36 10.17
CA LEU A 148 3.64 -5.35 11.63
C LEU A 148 5.10 -5.17 12.07
N GLU A 149 6.03 -5.90 11.46
CA GLU A 149 7.47 -5.76 11.72
C GLU A 149 7.95 -4.33 11.42
N SER A 150 7.55 -3.77 10.27
CA SER A 150 7.92 -2.39 9.91
C SER A 150 7.27 -1.32 10.81
N SER A 151 6.10 -1.63 11.40
CA SER A 151 5.36 -0.72 12.28
C SER A 151 5.96 -0.67 13.68
N ASP A 152 6.55 -1.76 14.15
CA ASP A 152 7.23 -1.80 15.44
C ASP A 152 8.36 -0.76 15.51
N GLU A 153 9.08 -0.54 14.41
CA GLU A 153 10.13 0.48 14.33
C GLU A 153 9.57 1.92 14.48
N VAL A 154 8.41 2.17 13.86
CA VAL A 154 7.72 3.47 13.93
C VAL A 154 7.17 3.71 15.34
N LEU A 155 6.64 2.66 15.98
CA LEU A 155 6.05 2.73 17.32
C LEU A 155 7.12 2.77 18.41
N SER A 156 8.20 2.01 18.28
CA SER A 156 9.35 1.99 19.20
C SER A 156 9.99 3.35 19.33
N ARG A 157 10.09 4.14 18.25
CA ARG A 157 10.55 5.53 18.33
C ARG A 157 9.61 6.46 19.08
N ARG A 158 8.30 6.26 18.94
CA ARG A 158 7.30 7.04 19.67
C ARG A 158 7.40 6.78 21.18
N ASN A 159 7.73 5.55 21.57
CA ASN A 159 7.99 5.14 22.95
C ASN A 159 9.37 5.58 23.46
N LEU A 160 10.41 5.61 22.62
CA LEU A 160 11.74 6.12 23.00
C LEU A 160 11.70 7.64 23.30
N GLY A 161 10.84 8.40 22.60
CA GLY A 161 10.63 9.82 22.90
C GLY A 161 9.93 10.07 24.25
N THR A 162 9.02 9.19 24.68
CA THR A 162 8.36 9.33 25.99
C THR A 162 9.25 8.88 27.14
N GLN A 163 10.15 7.91 26.93
CA GLN A 163 11.10 7.50 27.96
C GLN A 163 12.20 8.53 28.23
N LEU A 164 12.55 9.39 27.26
CA LEU A 164 13.52 10.47 27.48
C LEU A 164 12.92 11.73 28.12
N VAL A 165 11.60 11.94 28.02
CA VAL A 165 10.91 13.09 28.64
C VAL A 165 10.53 12.81 30.10
N LEU A 166 10.44 11.55 30.51
CA LEU A 166 10.14 11.18 31.91
C LEU A 166 11.35 11.29 32.86
N TRP A 167 12.54 11.61 32.34
CA TRP A 167 13.78 11.74 33.12
C TRP A 167 14.51 13.08 32.89
N SER A 168 13.77 14.14 32.54
CA SER A 168 14.22 15.55 32.55
C SER A 168 13.26 16.39 33.37
#